data_AF-A0AB39GKQ9-F1
#
_entry.id   AF-A0AB39GKQ9-F1
#
_cell.length_a   1.000
_cell.length_b   1.000
_cell.length_c   1.000
_cell.angle_alpha   90.00
_cell.angle_beta   90.00
_cell.angle_gamma   90.00
#
_symmetry.space_group_name_H-M   'P 1'
#
loop_
_entity.id
_entity.type
_entity.pdbx_description
1 polymer ?
#
loop_
_entity_poly.entity_id
_entity_poly.type
_entity_poly.pdbx_seq_one_letter_code
_entity_poly.pdbx_strand_id
1 'polypeptide(L)' 'MKTRISYIQKGTSATIDVDSEVSGGVLAKRVLAAELDLLVVDADIGQREDIDSRLSHSGIDPDSVTVTPLP' A
#
# COMPACT_ATOMS: atom_id res chain seq x y z
N MET A 1 -13.05 10.71 7.18
CA MET A 1 -13.42 10.23 5.83
C MET A 1 -12.85 8.83 5.66
N LYS A 2 -13.61 7.92 5.04
CA LYS A 2 -13.10 6.60 4.66
C LYS A 2 -12.47 6.68 3.28
N THR A 3 -11.50 5.82 3.03
CA THR A 3 -10.84 5.73 1.73
C THR A 3 -10.74 4.29 1.28
N ARG A 4 -10.95 4.02 -0.01
CA ARG A 4 -10.70 2.73 -0.63
C ARG A 4 -9.35 2.75 -1.33
N ILE A 5 -8.51 1.78 -1.03
CA ILE A 5 -7.25 1.53 -1.73
C ILE A 5 -7.46 0.32 -2.64
N SER A 6 -7.18 0.48 -3.94
CA SER A 6 -7.24 -0.61 -4.93
C SER A 6 -5.83 -0.96 -5.38
N TYR A 7 -5.54 -2.24 -5.57
CA TYR A 7 -4.21 -2.75 -5.92
C TYR A 7 -4.30 -4.08 -6.67
N ILE A 8 -3.23 -4.49 -7.34
CA ILE A 8 -3.09 -5.80 -7.98
C ILE A 8 -2.14 -6.65 -7.14
N GLN A 9 -2.59 -7.83 -6.72
CA GLN A 9 -1.79 -8.83 -6.04
C GLN A 9 -1.74 -10.12 -6.86
N LYS A 10 -0.54 -10.56 -7.24
CA LYS A 10 -0.29 -11.78 -8.04
C LYS A 10 -1.17 -11.83 -9.30
N GLY A 11 -1.34 -10.67 -9.96
CA GLY A 11 -2.15 -10.53 -11.16
C GLY A 11 -3.66 -10.41 -10.93
N THR A 12 -4.13 -10.39 -9.68
CA THR A 12 -5.56 -10.26 -9.33
C THR A 12 -5.82 -8.90 -8.68
N SER A 13 -6.89 -8.21 -9.09
CA SER A 13 -7.31 -6.97 -8.45
C SER A 13 -7.91 -7.22 -7.07
N ALA A 14 -7.51 -6.41 -6.09
CA ALA A 14 -8.01 -6.42 -4.73
C ALA A 14 -8.24 -4.99 -4.24
N THR A 15 -9.08 -4.85 -3.20
CA THR A 15 -9.42 -3.56 -2.61
C THR A 15 -9.50 -3.68 -1.09
N ILE A 16 -9.08 -2.63 -0.39
CA ILE A 16 -9.26 -2.51 1.06
C ILE A 16 -9.85 -1.13 1.39
N ASP A 17 -10.80 -1.12 2.32
CA ASP A 17 -11.41 0.10 2.82
C ASP A 17 -10.75 0.46 4.15
N VAL A 18 -10.19 1.66 4.24
CA VAL A 18 -9.48 2.17 5.40
C VAL A 18 -10.24 3.33 6.02
N ASP A 19 -10.32 3.33 7.35
CA ASP A 19 -10.95 4.37 8.16
C ASP A 19 -10.02 5.58 8.37
N SER A 20 -9.35 6.00 7.30
CA SER A 20 -8.42 7.12 7.30
C SER A 20 -8.47 7.86 5.98
N GLU A 21 -8.26 9.17 6.04
CA GLU A 21 -8.06 9.96 4.83
C GLU A 21 -6.68 9.65 4.27
N VAL A 22 -6.64 9.00 3.11
CA VAL A 22 -5.40 8.69 2.41
C VAL A 22 -5.31 9.61 1.21
N SER A 23 -4.31 10.49 1.22
CA SER A 23 -4.07 11.44 0.14
C SER A 23 -2.69 11.19 -0.45
N GLY A 24 -2.66 10.75 -1.71
CA GLY A 24 -1.43 10.52 -2.48
C GLY A 24 -0.92 9.07 -2.47
N GLY A 25 -0.24 8.69 -3.55
CA GLY A 25 0.19 7.31 -3.79
C GLY A 25 1.13 6.76 -2.71
N VAL A 26 2.11 7.53 -2.25
CA VAL A 26 3.08 7.07 -1.23
C VAL A 26 2.40 6.74 0.10
N LEU A 27 1.45 7.58 0.55
CA LEU A 27 0.70 7.32 1.78
C LEU A 27 -0.20 6.09 1.62
N ALA A 28 -0.83 5.92 0.46
CA ALA A 28 -1.65 4.75 0.17
C ALA A 28 -0.86 3.45 0.21
N LYS A 29 0.35 3.44 -0.36
CA LYS A 29 1.25 2.29 -0.31
C LYS A 29 1.66 1.95 1.13
N ARG A 30 1.94 2.96 1.95
CA ARG A 30 2.27 2.77 3.39
C ARG A 30 1.10 2.18 4.17
N VAL A 31 -0.09 2.78 4.01
CA VAL A 31 -1.30 2.31 4.68
C VAL A 31 -1.63 0.89 4.24
N LEU A 32 -1.58 0.60 2.93
CA LEU A 32 -1.77 -0.74 2.40
C LEU A 32 -0.78 -1.75 3.01
N ALA A 33 0.50 -1.39 3.09
CA ALA A 33 1.51 -2.26 3.68
C ALA A 33 1.27 -2.50 5.18
N ALA A 34 0.76 -1.50 5.91
CA ALA A 34 0.41 -1.63 7.32
C ALA A 34 -0.83 -2.51 7.52
N GLU A 35 -1.89 -2.30 6.75
CA GLU A 35 -3.14 -3.08 6.83
C GLU A 35 -2.95 -4.55 6.48
N LEU A 36 -2.03 -4.84 5.56
CA LEU A 36 -1.67 -6.21 5.17
C LEU A 36 -0.60 -6.84 6.07
N ASP A 37 -0.20 -6.15 7.15
CA ASP A 37 0.85 -6.56 8.08
C ASP A 37 2.15 -6.96 7.37
N LEU A 38 2.49 -6.25 6.28
CA LEU A 38 3.70 -6.51 5.53
C LEU A 38 4.87 -6.01 6.37
N LEU A 39 5.62 -6.93 6.97
CA LEU A 39 6.76 -6.63 7.82
C LEU A 39 7.69 -5.59 7.14
N VAL A 40 8.23 -4.68 7.96
CA VAL A 40 9.32 -3.82 7.53
C VAL A 40 10.50 -4.75 7.27
N VAL A 41 10.87 -4.91 5.99
CA VAL A 41 12.16 -5.50 5.66
C VAL A 41 13.18 -4.51 6.19
N ASP A 42 13.99 -4.90 7.18
CA ASP A 42 15.04 -4.07 7.79
C ASP A 42 15.92 -3.47 6.69
N ALA A 43 15.56 -2.27 6.23
CA ALA A 43 16.38 -1.47 5.36
C ALA A 43 17.34 -0.71 6.25
N ASP A 44 18.61 -1.07 6.16
CA ASP A 44 19.74 -0.48 6.88
C ASP A 44 19.59 1.05 6.96
N ILE A 45 19.86 1.58 8.15
CA ILE A 45 19.48 2.92 8.62
C ILE A 45 19.89 3.99 7.60
N GLY A 46 18.92 4.52 6.86
CA GLY A 46 19.12 5.64 5.93
C GLY A 46 18.56 5.42 4.53
N GLN A 47 18.16 4.20 4.17
CA GLN A 47 17.44 3.98 2.92
C GLN A 47 15.96 4.21 3.16
N ARG A 48 15.38 5.14 2.38
CA ARG A 48 13.94 5.36 2.27
C ARG A 48 13.24 4.01 2.37
N GLU A 49 12.31 3.87 3.30
CA GLU A 49 11.34 2.77 3.33
C GLU A 49 11.03 2.33 1.90
N ASP A 50 11.58 1.19 1.46
CA ASP A 50 11.34 0.71 0.11
C ASP A 50 10.00 -0.02 0.11
N ILE A 51 8.93 0.77 0.32
CA ILE A 51 7.55 0.29 0.39
C ILE A 51 7.20 -0.43 -0.92
N ASP A 52 7.74 0.04 -2.04
CA ASP A 52 7.58 -0.59 -3.34
C ASP A 52 8.17 -2.00 -3.35
N SER A 53 9.38 -2.20 -2.79
CA SER A 53 9.94 -3.53 -2.57
C SER A 53 9.10 -4.36 -1.62
N ARG A 54 8.60 -3.80 -0.51
CA ARG A 54 7.75 -4.54 0.46
C ARG A 54 6.46 -5.06 -0.18
N LEU A 55 5.79 -4.20 -0.94
CA LEU A 55 4.60 -4.55 -1.71
C LEU A 55 4.94 -5.63 -2.75
N SER A 56 6.00 -5.42 -3.52
CA SER A 56 6.44 -6.36 -4.56
C SER A 56 6.81 -7.74 -4.02
N HIS A 57 7.51 -7.82 -2.88
CA HIS A 57 7.83 -9.09 -2.20
C HIS A 57 6.57 -9.86 -1.79
N SER A 58 5.49 -9.13 -1.48
CA SER A 58 4.19 -9.68 -1.13
C SER A 58 3.33 -10.00 -2.36
N GLY A 59 3.90 -9.83 -3.55
CA GLY A 59 3.26 -10.03 -4.85
C GLY A 59 2.34 -8.88 -5.26
N ILE A 60 2.40 -7.73 -4.60
CA ILE A 60 1.59 -6.55 -4.92
C ILE A 60 2.36 -5.67 -5.90
N ASP A 61 1.73 -5.28 -6.99
CA ASP A 61 2.29 -4.30 -7.91
C ASP A 61 2.19 -2.89 -7.29
N PRO A 62 3.31 -2.25 -6.92
CA PRO A 62 3.28 -0.94 -6.27
C PRO A 62 2.71 0.15 -7.18
N ASP A 63 2.85 0.04 -8.50
CA ASP A 63 2.35 1.05 -9.44
C ASP A 63 0.84 0.92 -9.70
N SER A 64 0.25 -0.21 -9.32
CA SER A 64 -1.20 -0.44 -9.38
C SER A 64 -1.99 0.22 -8.25
N VAL A 65 -1.31 0.73 -7.22
CA VAL A 65 -1.95 1.25 -6.00
C VAL A 65 -2.66 2.58 -6.29
N THR A 66 -3.98 2.56 -6.18
CA THR A 66 -4.83 3.74 -6.41
C THR A 66 -5.76 3.99 -5.24
N VAL A 67 -6.20 5.24 -5.11
CA VAL A 67 -6.96 5.73 -3.96
C VAL A 67 -8.29 6.29 -4.44
N THR A 68 -9.39 5.86 -3.83
CA THR A 68 -10.73 6.37 -4.09
C THR A 68 -11.37 6.83 -2.77
N PRO A 69 -11.67 8.12 -2.60
CA PRO A 69 -12.38 8.59 -1.41
C PRO A 69 -13.78 7.97 -1.36
N LEU A 70 -14.22 7.57 -0.16
CA LEU A 70 -15.56 7.04 0.07
C LEU A 70 -16.44 8.12 0.75
N PRO A 71 -17.74 8.18 0.41
CA PRO A 71 -18.69 9.10 1.02
C PRO A 71 -18.92 8.81 2.52
#